data_AF-A0A530HB68-F1
#
_entry.id   AF-A0A530HB68-F1
#
_cell.length_a   1.000
_cell.length_b   1.000
_cell.length_c   1.000
_cell.angle_alpha   90.00
_cell.angle_beta   90.00
_cell.angle_gamma   90.00
#
_symmetry.space_group_name_H-M   'P 1'
#
loop_
_entity.id
_entity.type
_entity.pdbx_description
1 polymer ?
#
loop_
_entity_poly.entity_id
_entity_poly.type
_entity_poly.pdbx_seq_one_letter_code
_entity_poly.pdbx_strand_id
1 'polypeptide(L)' 'MAEKKAFVTGHPIAHSRSPKIHGYWLNKYGIDGSYQAIDVAPADFTDFLKSLGENGYRGGNVTIPH' A
#
# COMPACT_ATOMS: atom_id res chain seq x y z
N MET A 1 -9.43 7.56 11.39
CA MET A 1 -8.73 6.77 10.35
C MET A 1 -8.19 7.76 9.34
N ALA A 2 -7.01 7.51 8.75
CA ALA A 2 -6.45 8.45 7.78
C ALA A 2 -7.37 8.56 6.55
N GLU A 3 -7.65 9.78 6.09
CA GLU A 3 -8.55 10.06 4.97
C GLU A 3 -8.06 9.42 3.64
N LYS A 4 -6.74 9.29 3.47
CA LYS A 4 -6.10 8.79 2.24
C LYS A 4 -5.25 7.55 2.53
N LYS A 5 -5.69 6.37 2.09
CA LYS A 5 -4.93 5.12 2.25
C LYS A 5 -4.19 4.76 0.96
N ALA A 6 -2.89 4.52 1.04
CA ALA A 6 -2.07 4.00 -0.05
C ALA A 6 -1.27 2.77 0.39
N PHE A 7 -0.72 2.04 -0.58
CA PHE A 7 0.01 0.81 -0.28
C PHE A 7 1.16 0.52 -1.25
N VAL A 8 1.96 -0.48 -0.90
CA VAL A 8 2.78 -1.27 -1.83
C VAL A 8 2.43 -2.75 -1.65
N THR A 9 2.22 -3.45 -2.76
CA THR A 9 1.97 -4.91 -2.80
C THR A 9 3.09 -5.65 -3.51
N GLY A 10 3.30 -6.91 -3.10
CA GLY A 10 4.31 -7.85 -3.60
C GLY A 10 4.33 -9.11 -2.74
N HIS A 11 5.10 -10.12 -3.15
CA HIS A 11 5.30 -11.34 -2.35
C HIS A 11 6.67 -11.99 -2.60
N PRO A 12 7.64 -11.91 -1.67
CA PRO A 12 7.54 -11.32 -0.33
C PRO A 12 7.67 -9.78 -0.35
N ILE A 13 7.01 -9.08 0.57
CA ILE A 13 7.05 -7.60 0.63
C ILE A 13 7.63 -7.00 1.92
N ALA A 14 7.84 -7.81 2.97
CA ALA A 14 8.22 -7.32 4.30
C ALA A 14 9.53 -6.51 4.35
N HIS A 15 10.41 -6.69 3.36
CA HIS A 15 11.68 -5.96 3.25
C HIS A 15 11.53 -4.56 2.62
N SER A 16 10.34 -4.22 2.11
CA SER A 16 10.09 -2.94 1.44
C SER A 16 10.32 -1.76 2.38
N ARG A 17 11.14 -0.80 1.93
CA ARG A 17 11.37 0.46 2.65
C ARG A 17 10.34 1.54 2.30
N SER A 18 9.48 1.31 1.31
CA SER A 18 8.49 2.28 0.84
C SER A 18 7.59 2.80 1.96
N PRO A 19 7.07 1.97 2.91
CA PRO A 19 6.27 2.49 4.03
C PRO A 19 7.01 3.51 4.89
N LYS A 20 8.31 3.31 5.15
CA LYS A 20 9.12 4.28 5.91
C LYS A 20 9.31 5.58 5.13
N ILE A 21 9.60 5.48 3.83
CA ILE A 21 9.84 6.64 2.96
C ILE A 21 8.56 7.47 2.82
N HIS A 22 7.44 6.85 2.45
CA HIS A 22 6.18 7.55 2.25
C HIS A 22 5.59 8.05 3.58
N GLY A 23 5.69 7.26 4.66
CA GLY A 23 5.29 7.69 6.00
C GLY A 23 6.03 8.94 6.48
N TYR A 24 7.34 9.03 6.22
CA TYR A 24 8.12 10.24 6.51
C TYR A 24 7.57 11.47 5.79
N TRP A 25 7.28 11.37 4.49
CA TRP A 25 6.79 12.50 3.70
C TRP A 25 5.36 12.92 4.07
N LEU A 26 4.48 11.95 4.32
CA LEU A 26 3.12 12.22 4.81
C LEU A 26 3.17 13.03 6.11
N ASN A 27 3.99 12.59 7.07
CA ASN A 27 4.18 13.30 8.33
C ASN A 27 4.81 14.68 8.14
N LYS A 28 5.90 14.77 7.35
CA LYS A 28 6.63 16.03 7.12
C LYS A 28 5.77 17.12 6.51
N TYR A 29 4.82 16.76 5.65
CA TYR A 29 3.94 17.71 4.98
C TYR A 29 2.53 17.80 5.59
N GLY A 30 2.28 17.13 6.72
CA GLY A 30 0.97 17.17 7.38
C GLY A 30 -0.18 16.61 6.53
N ILE A 31 0.12 15.65 5.65
CA ILE A 31 -0.88 15.02 4.79
C ILE A 31 -1.57 13.93 5.60
N ASP A 32 -2.88 14.05 5.82
CA ASP A 32 -3.68 12.99 6.44
C ASP A 32 -3.79 11.77 5.52
N GLY A 33 -2.81 10.89 5.64
CA GLY A 33 -2.69 9.69 4.84
C GLY A 33 -1.91 8.58 5.53
N SER A 34 -2.03 7.38 4.98
CA SER A 34 -1.27 6.21 5.42
C SER A 34 -0.66 5.49 4.22
N TYR A 35 0.49 4.87 4.43
CA TYR A 35 1.17 4.06 3.43
C TYR A 35 1.70 2.78 4.06
N GLN A 36 1.24 1.63 3.57
CA GLN A 36 1.56 0.31 4.16
C GLN A 36 2.02 -0.71 3.13
N ALA A 37 2.80 -1.70 3.56
CA ALA A 37 3.08 -2.88 2.76
C ALA A 37 1.95 -3.90 2.98
N ILE A 38 1.44 -4.47 1.88
CA ILE A 38 0.40 -5.49 1.90
C ILE A 38 0.98 -6.72 1.21
N ASP A 39 1.10 -7.81 1.95
CA ASP A 39 1.61 -9.06 1.40
C ASP A 39 0.46 -9.77 0.68
N VAL A 40 0.58 -9.92 -0.64
CA VAL A 40 -0.46 -10.51 -1.49
C VAL A 40 0.18 -11.59 -2.33
N ALA A 41 -0.24 -12.84 -2.10
CA ALA A 41 0.24 -13.95 -2.89
C ALA A 41 -0.19 -13.81 -4.36
N PRO A 42 0.61 -14.34 -5.31
CA PRO A 42 0.28 -14.36 -6.73
C PRO A 42 -1.14 -14.65 -7.15
N ALA A 43 -1.71 -15.70 -6.55
CA ALA A 43 -3.03 -16.17 -6.88
C ALA A 43 -4.13 -15.16 -6.45
N ASP A 44 -3.86 -14.37 -5.42
CA ASP A 44 -4.84 -13.50 -4.78
C ASP A 44 -4.81 -12.06 -5.33
N PHE A 45 -3.83 -11.73 -6.17
CA PHE A 45 -3.60 -10.36 -6.65
C PHE A 45 -4.82 -9.76 -7.35
N THR A 46 -5.52 -10.55 -8.17
CA THR A 46 -6.70 -10.09 -8.90
C THR A 46 -7.84 -9.74 -7.96
N ASP A 47 -8.06 -10.53 -6.91
CA ASP A 47 -9.13 -10.27 -5.94
C ASP A 47 -8.77 -9.12 -5.01
N PHE A 48 -7.48 -8.99 -4.65
CA PHE A 48 -6.98 -7.80 -3.98
C PHE A 48 -7.27 -6.52 -4.78
N LEU A 49 -7.00 -6.49 -6.09
CA LEU A 49 -7.29 -5.32 -6.94
C LEU A 49 -8.78 -4.95 -6.98
N LYS A 50 -9.68 -5.95 -7.01
CA LYS A 50 -11.13 -5.71 -6.97
C LYS A 50 -11.57 -5.10 -5.64
N SER A 51 -10.90 -5.45 -4.53
CA SER A 51 -11.23 -4.99 -3.19
C SER A 51 -10.74 -3.56 -2.85
N LEU A 52 -9.98 -2.90 -3.74
CA LEU A 52 -9.31 -1.64 -3.41
C LEU A 52 -10.28 -0.52 -3.02
N GLY A 53 -11.38 -0.38 -3.78
CA GLY A 53 -12.40 0.62 -3.52
C GLY A 53 -13.12 0.40 -2.19
N GLU A 54 -13.50 -0.84 -1.90
CA GLU A 54 -14.16 -1.24 -0.66
C GLU A 54 -13.29 -1.00 0.57
N ASN A 55 -11.97 -1.19 0.42
CA ASN A 55 -10.99 -0.96 1.47
C ASN A 55 -10.56 0.52 1.63
N GLY A 56 -11.11 1.43 0.81
CA GLY A 56 -10.84 2.86 0.86
C GLY A 56 -9.44 3.25 0.39
N TYR A 57 -8.79 2.42 -0.44
CA TYR A 57 -7.49 2.77 -1.01
C TYR A 57 -7.63 3.82 -2.12
N ARG A 58 -6.70 4.76 -2.15
CA ARG A 58 -6.57 5.81 -3.17
C ARG A 58 -5.60 5.43 -4.29
N GLY A 59 -4.81 4.38 -4.09
CA GLY A 59 -3.81 3.87 -5.04
C GLY A 59 -2.68 3.13 -4.33
N GLY A 60 -1.78 2.54 -5.11
CA GLY A 60 -0.62 1.84 -4.55
C GLY A 60 0.41 1.48 -5.59
N ASN A 61 1.57 1.05 -5.10
CA ASN A 61 2.66 0.51 -5.91
C ASN A 61 2.56 -1.02 -5.97
N VAL A 62 3.09 -1.58 -7.04
CA VAL A 62 3.19 -3.02 -7.32
C VAL A 62 4.66 -3.36 -7.47
N THR A 63 5.11 -4.47 -6.88
CA THR A 63 6.47 -4.99 -7.05
C THR A 63 6.44 -6.49 -7.30
N ILE A 64 7.61 -7.11 -7.43
CA ILE A 64 7.73 -8.53 -7.79
C ILE A 64 7.08 -9.41 -6.69
N PRO A 65 6.38 -10.48 -7.07
CA PRO A 65 5.85 -10.80 -8.39
C PRO A 65 4.43 -10.25 -8.64
N HIS A 66 3.85 -9.46 -7.71
CA HIS A 66 2.46 -8.97 -7.77
C HIS A 66 2.22 -7.57 -7.21
#